data_AF-A0A1Y2F237-F1
#
_entry.id   AF-A0A1Y2F237-F1
#
_cell.length_a   1.000
_cell.length_b   1.000
_cell.length_c   1.000
_cell.angle_alpha   90.00
_cell.angle_beta   90.00
_cell.angle_gamma   90.00
#
_symmetry.space_group_name_H-M   'P 1'
#
loop_
_entity.id
_entity.type
_entity.pdbx_description
1 polymer ?
#
loop_
_entity_poly.entity_id
_entity_poly.type
_entity_poly.pdbx_seq_one_letter_code
_entity_poly.pdbx_strand_id
1 'polypeptide(L)'
;MLADQKVEALKEKKEDIKNEPPKSVKEKYSVTTNSKTGLTEEEEKKLKENLDNGFTQKMNQKIKLITGNGQTKLFTDKDIDTAETLFFKNCENSKFVVGAMSTKVCIERCKDCSFVFNGKVITQVQELWNNINVKVLNNTTIKTVQVDLCNGANVCFDKTDNFNRVVWAASENLKIHFKEKGAEHHIVDTGITEMKKLNPTINEKVDQFIVRLIKNKVTEKIDLRNELIIRLDNGFPTTEREEREFQRRQEANLQKLTKELLGKNINLGKKKTVGPKIRRNDPCKCGSKKKYKNCCGSDL
;
A
#
# COMPACT_ATOMS: atom_id res chain seq x y z
N MET A 1 58.99 -44.09 -33.98
CA MET A 1 58.98 -45.44 -33.36
C MET A 1 59.76 -45.35 -32.07
N LEU A 2 59.24 -45.99 -31.00
CA LEU A 2 59.79 -46.09 -29.63
C LEU A 2 59.66 -44.80 -28.81
N ALA A 3 59.28 -44.80 -27.53
CA ALA A 3 58.66 -45.79 -26.65
C ALA A 3 58.16 -45.05 -25.39
N ASP A 4 57.28 -45.71 -24.67
CA ASP A 4 56.64 -45.37 -23.39
C ASP A 4 57.46 -44.54 -22.38
N GLN A 5 56.79 -43.54 -21.79
CA GLN A 5 57.03 -43.18 -20.39
C GLN A 5 55.69 -43.07 -19.65
N LYS A 6 55.48 -44.06 -18.76
CA LYS A 6 54.47 -44.07 -17.70
C LYS A 6 54.75 -42.92 -16.73
N VAL A 7 53.73 -42.12 -16.43
CA VAL A 7 53.74 -41.21 -15.28
C VAL A 7 52.71 -41.72 -14.27
N GLU A 8 53.21 -41.95 -13.06
CA GLU A 8 52.53 -42.46 -11.88
C GLU A 8 51.38 -41.57 -11.40
N ALA A 9 50.30 -42.23 -10.97
CA ALA A 9 49.11 -41.63 -10.39
C ALA A 9 49.38 -41.15 -8.95
N LEU A 10 49.19 -39.85 -8.70
CA LEU A 10 49.05 -39.29 -7.36
C LEU A 10 47.65 -39.59 -6.83
N LYS A 11 47.60 -40.38 -5.75
CA LYS A 11 46.38 -40.70 -4.99
C LYS A 11 45.98 -39.49 -4.15
N GLU A 12 44.91 -38.80 -4.52
CA GLU A 12 44.22 -37.86 -3.63
C GLU A 12 43.42 -38.63 -2.57
N LYS A 13 43.64 -38.26 -1.31
CA LYS A 13 42.91 -38.75 -0.14
C LYS A 13 41.47 -38.22 -0.20
N LYS A 14 40.48 -39.12 -0.26
CA LYS A 14 39.09 -38.82 0.06
C LYS A 14 38.96 -38.67 1.57
N GLU A 15 38.61 -37.48 2.04
CA GLU A 15 38.09 -37.29 3.40
C GLU A 15 36.58 -37.59 3.40
N ASP A 16 36.20 -38.56 4.22
CA ASP A 16 34.82 -38.96 4.47
C ASP A 16 34.09 -37.87 5.28
N ILE A 17 33.25 -37.07 4.61
CA ILE A 17 32.28 -36.22 5.30
C ILE A 17 31.12 -37.11 5.75
N LYS A 18 31.10 -37.43 7.05
CA LYS A 18 29.95 -38.04 7.71
C LYS A 18 28.78 -37.06 7.72
N ASN A 19 27.73 -37.36 6.95
CA ASN A 19 26.45 -36.67 6.99
C ASN A 19 25.67 -37.07 8.26
N GLU A 20 25.68 -36.22 9.29
CA GLU A 20 24.68 -36.28 10.36
C GLU A 20 23.43 -35.48 9.98
N PRO A 21 22.21 -35.99 10.22
CA PRO A 21 20.97 -35.28 9.90
C PRO A 21 20.74 -34.15 10.92
N PRO A 22 20.22 -32.98 10.48
CA PRO A 22 19.99 -31.85 11.38
C PRO A 22 18.90 -32.20 12.40
N LYS A 23 19.27 -32.12 13.68
CA LYS A 23 18.39 -32.30 14.83
C LYS A 23 17.29 -31.22 14.81
N SER A 24 16.03 -31.65 14.76
CA SER A 24 14.87 -30.78 14.86
C SER A 24 14.72 -30.23 16.28
N VAL A 25 15.10 -28.98 16.50
CA VAL A 25 14.77 -28.26 17.73
C VAL A 25 13.36 -27.69 17.58
N LYS A 26 12.39 -28.27 18.29
CA LYS A 26 11.05 -27.72 18.48
C LYS A 26 11.10 -26.68 19.59
N GLU A 27 11.34 -25.43 19.26
CA GLU A 27 11.08 -24.34 20.20
C GLU A 27 9.61 -23.93 20.15
N LYS A 28 8.93 -24.11 21.28
CA LYS A 28 7.59 -23.59 21.54
C LYS A 28 7.71 -22.08 21.76
N TYR A 29 7.19 -21.28 20.85
CA TYR A 29 7.07 -19.84 21.06
C TYR A 29 5.66 -19.48 21.54
N SER A 30 5.62 -18.83 22.69
CA SER A 30 4.44 -18.29 23.35
C SER A 30 3.91 -17.06 22.60
N VAL A 31 2.59 -17.00 22.48
CA VAL A 31 1.87 -15.82 21.98
C VAL A 31 1.99 -14.69 23.00
N THR A 32 2.74 -13.64 22.68
CA THR A 32 2.66 -12.35 23.38
C THR A 32 1.95 -11.35 22.49
N THR A 33 0.76 -10.95 22.94
CA THR A 33 0.03 -9.80 22.41
C THR A 33 0.81 -8.53 22.72
N ASN A 34 1.27 -7.80 21.70
CA ASN A 34 1.95 -6.52 21.88
C ASN A 34 0.99 -5.43 22.36
N SER A 35 0.82 -5.37 23.67
CA SER A 35 0.45 -4.16 24.41
C SER A 35 1.63 -3.78 25.30
N LYS A 36 2.54 -2.95 24.78
CA LYS A 36 3.51 -2.08 25.49
C LYS A 36 4.48 -1.51 24.45
N THR A 37 4.21 -0.31 23.95
CA THR A 37 5.23 0.51 23.30
C THR A 37 6.19 1.00 24.36
N GLY A 38 7.31 0.30 24.52
CA GLY A 38 8.49 0.78 25.22
C GLY A 38 9.63 0.87 24.22
N LEU A 39 9.56 1.84 23.31
CA LEU A 39 10.72 2.20 22.51
C LEU A 39 11.68 2.95 23.42
N THR A 40 12.94 2.55 23.42
CA THR A 40 14.00 3.32 24.08
C THR A 40 14.16 4.67 23.39
N GLU A 41 14.65 5.70 24.10
CA GLU A 41 14.91 7.03 23.50
C GLU A 41 15.82 6.95 22.27
N GLU A 42 16.71 5.96 22.24
CA GLU A 42 17.62 5.69 21.13
C GLU A 42 16.91 5.06 19.91
N GLU A 43 15.88 4.24 20.13
CA GLU A 43 15.04 3.68 19.06
C GLU A 43 14.05 4.72 18.52
N GLU A 44 13.50 5.59 19.37
CA GLU A 44 12.71 6.74 18.93
C GLU A 44 13.55 7.75 18.14
N LYS A 45 14.79 7.97 18.57
CA LYS A 45 15.77 8.79 17.85
C LYS A 45 16.13 8.16 16.51
N LYS A 46 16.41 6.85 16.44
CA LYS A 46 16.65 6.14 15.17
C LYS A 46 15.40 6.12 14.28
N LEU A 47 14.20 6.03 14.85
CA LEU A 47 12.95 6.11 14.07
C LEU A 47 12.74 7.52 13.50
N LYS A 48 13.00 8.57 14.29
CA LYS A 48 13.02 9.97 13.82
C LYS A 48 14.11 10.20 12.78
N GLU A 49 15.32 9.72 13.00
CA GLU A 49 16.44 9.82 12.06
C GLU A 49 16.16 9.02 10.78
N ASN A 50 15.46 7.89 10.84
CA ASN A 50 15.07 7.13 9.65
C ASN A 50 13.91 7.80 8.88
N LEU A 51 12.97 8.42 9.59
CA LEU A 51 11.93 9.27 8.99
C LEU A 51 12.54 10.52 8.35
N ASP A 52 13.51 11.15 9.03
CA ASP A 52 14.26 12.29 8.53
C ASP A 52 15.24 11.89 7.42
N ASN A 53 15.84 10.71 7.43
CA ASN A 53 16.72 10.22 6.35
C ASN A 53 15.94 9.89 5.07
N GLY A 54 14.68 9.45 5.19
CA GLY A 54 13.73 9.42 4.08
C GLY A 54 13.41 10.82 3.54
N PHE A 55 13.60 11.87 4.36
CA PHE A 55 13.55 13.27 3.97
C PHE A 55 14.90 13.76 3.39
N THR A 56 16.05 13.30 3.90
CA THR A 56 17.39 13.67 3.42
C THR A 56 17.71 13.08 2.05
N GLN A 57 17.16 11.90 1.69
CA GLN A 57 17.20 11.40 0.31
C GLN A 57 16.45 12.30 -0.70
N LYS A 58 15.58 13.21 -0.23
CA LYS A 58 14.92 14.23 -1.08
C LYS A 58 15.85 15.38 -1.49
N MET A 59 17.05 15.49 -0.91
CA MET A 59 17.97 16.64 -1.09
C MET A 59 18.60 16.76 -2.48
N ASN A 60 18.48 15.76 -3.37
CA ASN A 60 18.91 15.88 -4.77
C ASN A 60 17.75 16.17 -5.75
N GLN A 61 16.52 16.34 -5.27
CA GLN A 61 15.40 16.78 -6.11
C GLN A 61 15.29 18.31 -6.05
N LYS A 62 15.21 18.96 -7.21
CA LYS A 62 14.92 20.39 -7.28
C LYS A 62 13.52 20.60 -6.69
N ILE A 63 13.38 21.41 -5.64
CA ILE A 63 12.07 21.63 -4.99
C ILE A 63 11.59 23.04 -5.32
N LYS A 64 10.31 23.13 -5.71
CA LYS A 64 9.60 24.41 -5.81
C LYS A 64 8.58 24.52 -4.68
N LEU A 65 8.90 25.36 -3.70
CA LEU A 65 7.96 25.69 -2.62
C LEU A 65 6.92 26.70 -3.12
N ILE A 66 5.65 26.38 -2.92
CA ILE A 66 4.52 27.21 -3.31
C ILE A 66 3.69 27.50 -2.05
N THR A 67 3.52 28.77 -1.74
CA THR A 67 2.71 29.23 -0.62
C THR A 67 1.71 30.28 -1.09
N GLY A 68 0.65 30.49 -0.32
CA GLY A 68 -0.09 31.75 -0.32
C GLY A 68 -1.55 31.64 0.08
N ASN A 69 -2.16 32.81 0.25
CA ASN A 69 -3.45 32.98 0.89
C ASN A 69 -4.38 33.77 -0.03
N GLY A 70 -5.61 33.28 -0.26
CA GLY A 70 -6.62 33.97 -1.06
C GLY A 70 -6.29 34.11 -2.55
N GLN A 71 -5.36 33.31 -3.08
CA GLN A 71 -4.86 33.50 -4.45
C GLN A 71 -5.43 32.47 -5.43
N THR A 72 -5.58 32.88 -6.69
CA THR A 72 -5.78 31.97 -7.81
C THR A 72 -4.55 32.04 -8.71
N LYS A 73 -3.84 30.92 -8.88
CA LYS A 73 -2.60 30.85 -9.66
C LYS A 73 -2.65 29.74 -10.70
N LEU A 74 -2.18 30.06 -11.91
CA LEU A 74 -1.91 29.12 -12.99
C LEU A 74 -0.40 28.97 -13.12
N PHE A 75 0.10 27.75 -13.11
CA PHE A 75 1.49 27.43 -13.39
C PHE A 75 1.62 26.74 -14.74
N THR A 76 2.48 27.28 -15.58
CA THR A 76 2.83 26.81 -16.92
C THR A 76 4.30 26.39 -16.97
N ASP A 77 4.77 25.87 -18.11
CA ASP A 77 6.18 25.48 -18.28
C ASP A 77 7.16 26.66 -18.19
N LYS A 78 6.66 27.91 -18.21
CA LYS A 78 7.47 29.10 -17.91
C LYS A 78 7.72 29.27 -16.41
N ASP A 79 6.83 28.75 -15.59
CA ASP A 79 6.84 28.93 -14.14
C ASP A 79 7.54 27.78 -13.42
N ILE A 80 7.53 26.57 -14.00
CA ILE A 80 7.99 25.33 -13.37
C ILE A 80 8.98 24.63 -14.29
N ASP A 81 10.11 24.20 -13.72
CA ASP A 81 11.03 23.29 -14.40
C ASP A 81 10.57 21.84 -14.22
N THR A 82 10.63 21.04 -15.28
CA THR A 82 10.25 19.62 -15.29
C THR A 82 10.90 18.77 -14.18
N ALA A 83 12.12 19.12 -13.76
CA ALA A 83 12.85 18.45 -12.69
C ALA A 83 12.37 18.86 -11.28
N GLU A 84 11.42 19.81 -11.17
CA GLU A 84 10.93 20.31 -9.88
C GLU A 84 9.89 19.37 -9.25
N THR A 85 10.07 19.08 -7.97
CA THR A 85 9.00 18.60 -7.08
C THR A 85 8.24 19.81 -6.56
N LEU A 86 6.93 19.84 -6.82
CA LEU A 86 6.06 20.92 -6.37
C LEU A 86 5.61 20.66 -4.94
N PHE A 87 5.87 21.62 -4.08
CA PHE A 87 5.55 21.52 -2.67
C PHE A 87 4.63 22.67 -2.28
N PHE A 88 3.32 22.42 -2.24
CA PHE A 88 2.33 23.38 -1.76
C PHE A 88 2.29 23.33 -0.23
N LYS A 89 2.59 24.43 0.44
CA LYS A 89 2.68 24.48 1.90
C LYS A 89 1.98 25.68 2.49
N ASN A 90 1.22 25.47 3.57
CA ASN A 90 0.56 26.55 4.31
C ASN A 90 -0.29 27.46 3.39
N CYS A 91 -0.94 26.88 2.37
CA CYS A 91 -1.82 27.62 1.49
C CYS A 91 -3.22 27.68 2.10
N GLU A 92 -3.87 28.84 2.04
CA GLU A 92 -5.22 29.03 2.56
C GLU A 92 -6.13 29.68 1.51
N ASN A 93 -7.39 29.26 1.43
CA ASN A 93 -8.42 29.90 0.59
C ASN A 93 -7.98 30.10 -0.87
N SER A 94 -7.17 29.17 -1.39
CA SER A 94 -6.44 29.36 -2.65
C SER A 94 -6.77 28.31 -3.71
N LYS A 95 -6.66 28.70 -4.97
CA LYS A 95 -6.89 27.84 -6.14
C LYS A 95 -5.62 27.76 -6.99
N PHE A 96 -5.16 26.55 -7.27
CA PHE A 96 -3.97 26.31 -8.07
C PHE A 96 -4.30 25.42 -9.25
N VAL A 97 -3.90 25.87 -10.45
CA VAL A 97 -3.97 25.09 -11.68
C VAL A 97 -2.55 24.86 -12.15
N VAL A 98 -2.13 23.61 -12.26
CA VAL A 98 -0.79 23.23 -12.70
C VAL A 98 -0.89 22.61 -14.08
N GLY A 99 -0.59 23.40 -15.11
CA GLY A 99 -0.43 22.95 -16.49
C GLY A 99 0.96 22.42 -16.79
N ALA A 100 1.96 22.82 -15.99
CA ALA A 100 3.35 22.45 -16.22
C ALA A 100 3.68 21.01 -15.84
N MET A 101 4.68 20.43 -16.51
CA MET A 101 5.26 19.15 -16.08
C MET A 101 6.06 19.32 -14.78
N SER A 102 5.99 18.32 -13.90
CA SER A 102 6.75 18.28 -12.65
C SER A 102 7.18 16.85 -12.29
N THR A 103 8.13 16.72 -11.38
CA THR A 103 8.63 15.41 -10.94
C THR A 103 7.65 14.72 -9.99
N LYS A 104 7.17 15.45 -8.98
CA LYS A 104 6.29 14.95 -7.92
C LYS A 104 5.47 16.11 -7.34
N VAL A 105 4.36 15.79 -6.69
CA VAL A 105 3.50 16.77 -6.03
C VAL A 105 3.32 16.42 -4.56
N CYS A 106 3.55 17.40 -3.69
CA CYS A 106 3.27 17.34 -2.25
C CYS A 106 2.39 18.52 -1.86
N ILE A 107 1.33 18.26 -1.08
CA ILE A 107 0.39 19.25 -0.57
C ILE A 107 0.34 19.10 0.95
N GLU A 108 0.90 20.07 1.66
CA GLU A 108 1.05 20.05 3.11
C GLU A 108 0.35 21.25 3.76
N ARG A 109 -0.37 21.01 4.88
CA ARG A 109 -0.90 22.08 5.74
C ARG A 109 -1.72 23.13 4.98
N CYS A 110 -2.42 22.71 3.94
CA CYS A 110 -3.27 23.59 3.16
C CYS A 110 -4.71 23.51 3.67
N LYS A 111 -5.39 24.66 3.68
CA LYS A 111 -6.76 24.80 4.17
C LYS A 111 -7.66 25.49 3.15
N ASP A 112 -8.84 24.93 2.92
CA ASP A 112 -9.85 25.52 2.02
C ASP A 112 -9.29 25.78 0.60
N CYS A 113 -8.48 24.84 0.10
CA CYS A 113 -7.77 24.97 -1.18
C CYS A 113 -8.31 24.03 -2.26
N SER A 114 -8.19 24.44 -3.52
CA SER A 114 -8.43 23.57 -4.67
C SER A 114 -7.22 23.50 -5.60
N PHE A 115 -6.87 22.28 -6.02
CA PHE A 115 -5.75 21.99 -6.90
C PHE A 115 -6.24 21.27 -8.14
N VAL A 116 -5.80 21.69 -9.32
CA VAL A 116 -6.07 21.04 -10.59
C VAL A 116 -4.74 20.73 -11.27
N PHE A 117 -4.47 19.45 -11.50
CA PHE A 117 -3.24 18.99 -12.14
C PHE A 117 -3.54 18.53 -13.56
N ASN A 118 -3.14 19.34 -14.54
CA ASN A 118 -3.25 19.05 -15.97
C ASN A 118 -1.90 18.58 -16.55
N GLY A 119 -0.78 19.08 -16.02
CA GLY A 119 0.56 18.70 -16.45
C GLY A 119 0.96 17.30 -16.01
N LYS A 120 1.94 16.70 -16.70
CA LYS A 120 2.47 15.37 -16.34
C LYS A 120 3.22 15.43 -15.01
N VAL A 121 2.95 14.49 -14.12
CA VAL A 121 3.75 14.25 -12.91
C VAL A 121 4.58 12.98 -13.14
N ILE A 122 5.90 13.13 -13.26
CA ILE A 122 6.80 12.06 -13.72
C ILE A 122 6.70 10.83 -12.82
N THR A 123 6.76 11.02 -11.50
CA THR A 123 6.67 9.92 -10.53
C THR A 123 5.27 9.31 -10.44
N GLN A 124 4.24 10.00 -10.95
CA GLN A 124 2.83 9.63 -10.77
C GLN A 124 2.43 9.47 -9.29
N VAL A 125 3.19 10.11 -8.38
CA VAL A 125 2.96 10.12 -6.93
C VAL A 125 2.47 11.49 -6.49
N GLN A 126 1.47 11.49 -5.62
CA GLN A 126 0.94 12.69 -4.98
C GLN A 126 0.81 12.46 -3.46
N GLU A 127 1.33 13.38 -2.66
CA GLU A 127 1.26 13.31 -1.19
C GLU A 127 0.39 14.43 -0.64
N LEU A 128 -0.59 14.09 0.18
CA LEU A 128 -1.44 15.02 0.93
C LEU A 128 -1.16 14.80 2.42
N TRP A 129 -0.63 15.81 3.10
CA TRP A 129 -0.31 15.74 4.52
C TRP A 129 -0.91 16.90 5.31
N ASN A 130 -1.65 16.58 6.39
CA ASN A 130 -2.17 17.56 7.35
C ASN A 130 -3.03 18.67 6.70
N ASN A 131 -3.90 18.32 5.77
CA ASN A 131 -4.74 19.28 5.04
C ASN A 131 -6.17 19.33 5.59
N ILE A 132 -6.81 20.48 5.44
CA ILE A 132 -8.20 20.69 5.86
C ILE A 132 -9.03 21.19 4.67
N ASN A 133 -10.11 20.49 4.33
CA ASN A 133 -11.04 20.86 3.25
C ASN A 133 -10.32 21.17 1.92
N VAL A 134 -9.60 20.19 1.38
CA VAL A 134 -8.88 20.33 0.11
C VAL A 134 -9.55 19.55 -1.00
N LYS A 135 -9.61 20.14 -2.19
CA LYS A 135 -10.13 19.50 -3.40
C LYS A 135 -9.00 19.33 -4.39
N VAL A 136 -8.76 18.11 -4.85
CA VAL A 136 -7.73 17.79 -5.83
C VAL A 136 -8.39 17.16 -7.04
N LEU A 137 -8.19 17.77 -8.21
CA LEU A 137 -8.59 17.22 -9.49
C LEU A 137 -7.35 16.84 -10.29
N ASN A 138 -7.17 15.55 -10.54
CA ASN A 138 -6.11 15.01 -11.37
C ASN A 138 -6.66 14.76 -12.78
N ASN A 139 -6.31 15.64 -13.74
CA ASN A 139 -6.54 15.45 -15.18
C ASN A 139 -5.29 14.87 -15.86
N THR A 140 -4.50 14.12 -15.10
CA THR A 140 -3.19 13.57 -15.45
C THR A 140 -3.00 12.27 -14.70
N THR A 141 -2.05 11.44 -15.13
CA THR A 141 -1.81 10.14 -14.50
C THR A 141 -1.17 10.30 -13.12
N ILE A 142 -1.88 9.86 -12.08
CA ILE A 142 -1.41 9.79 -10.68
C ILE A 142 -1.77 8.42 -10.13
N LYS A 143 -0.82 7.49 -10.17
CA LYS A 143 -1.04 6.10 -9.79
C LYS A 143 -1.08 5.91 -8.28
N THR A 144 -0.27 6.65 -7.53
CA THR A 144 -0.20 6.49 -6.08
C THR A 144 -0.48 7.81 -5.39
N VAL A 145 -1.51 7.84 -4.55
CA VAL A 145 -1.77 8.96 -3.65
C VAL A 145 -1.55 8.51 -2.21
N GLN A 146 -0.88 9.33 -1.42
CA GLN A 146 -0.77 9.16 0.03
C GLN A 146 -1.57 10.28 0.71
N VAL A 147 -2.43 9.93 1.66
CA VAL A 147 -3.27 10.88 2.39
C VAL A 147 -3.14 10.63 3.88
N ASP A 148 -2.41 11.52 4.56
CA ASP A 148 -2.11 11.39 5.97
C ASP A 148 -2.54 12.64 6.74
N LEU A 149 -3.16 12.45 7.91
CA LEU A 149 -3.60 13.53 8.81
C LEU A 149 -4.55 14.55 8.18
N CYS A 150 -5.32 14.18 7.17
CA CYS A 150 -6.21 15.11 6.46
C CYS A 150 -7.64 15.06 7.01
N ASN A 151 -8.33 16.20 7.00
CA ASN A 151 -9.77 16.28 7.28
C ASN A 151 -10.49 16.96 6.11
N GLY A 152 -11.31 16.21 5.37
CA GLY A 152 -12.05 16.75 4.21
C GLY A 152 -11.22 16.79 2.93
N ALA A 153 -10.45 15.73 2.65
CA ALA A 153 -9.73 15.60 1.39
C ALA A 153 -10.63 14.98 0.31
N ASN A 154 -10.91 15.71 -0.76
CA ASN A 154 -11.63 15.21 -1.93
C ASN A 154 -10.67 15.06 -3.11
N VAL A 155 -10.34 13.81 -3.45
CA VAL A 155 -9.43 13.45 -4.53
C VAL A 155 -10.23 12.89 -5.71
N CYS A 156 -10.24 13.63 -6.81
CA CYS A 156 -10.97 13.31 -8.01
C CYS A 156 -9.99 13.02 -9.16
N PHE A 157 -10.24 11.95 -9.91
CA PHE A 157 -9.52 11.64 -11.14
C PHE A 157 -10.43 11.86 -12.35
N ASP A 158 -9.86 12.31 -13.46
CA ASP A 158 -10.59 12.38 -14.72
C ASP A 158 -10.96 11.00 -15.28
N LYS A 159 -10.06 10.02 -15.14
CA LYS A 159 -10.18 8.64 -15.66
C LYS A 159 -9.74 7.59 -14.64
N THR A 160 -10.35 6.41 -14.67
CA THR A 160 -9.92 5.26 -13.86
C THR A 160 -8.51 4.80 -14.23
N ASP A 161 -8.14 4.94 -15.50
CA ASP A 161 -6.80 4.61 -15.99
C ASP A 161 -5.71 5.53 -15.43
N ASN A 162 -6.06 6.70 -14.89
CA ASN A 162 -5.10 7.58 -14.25
C ASN A 162 -4.81 7.21 -12.80
N PHE A 163 -5.51 6.21 -12.25
CA PHE A 163 -5.45 5.78 -10.86
C PHE A 163 -4.84 4.37 -10.71
N ASN A 164 -4.28 4.07 -9.55
CA ASN A 164 -3.97 2.70 -9.12
C ASN A 164 -4.35 2.49 -7.65
N ARG A 165 -3.86 3.35 -6.75
CA ARG A 165 -4.14 3.26 -5.31
C ARG A 165 -4.12 4.60 -4.59
N VAL A 166 -4.90 4.68 -3.51
CA VAL A 166 -4.68 5.65 -2.42
C VAL A 166 -4.31 4.89 -1.17
N VAL A 167 -3.22 5.25 -0.51
CA VAL A 167 -2.91 4.81 0.86
C VAL A 167 -3.26 5.95 1.80
N TRP A 168 -3.96 5.67 2.89
CA TRP A 168 -4.34 6.71 3.83
C TRP A 168 -4.26 6.26 5.29
N ALA A 169 -3.94 7.20 6.17
CA ALA A 169 -3.92 7.01 7.61
C ALA A 169 -4.37 8.27 8.35
N ALA A 170 -4.90 8.08 9.57
CA ALA A 170 -5.27 9.15 10.49
C ALA A 170 -6.06 10.32 9.83
N SER A 171 -6.95 10.01 8.88
CA SER A 171 -7.69 11.00 8.10
C SER A 171 -9.21 10.82 8.24
N GLU A 172 -9.96 11.91 8.10
CA GLU A 172 -11.42 11.96 8.20
C GLU A 172 -12.03 12.64 6.97
N ASN A 173 -13.26 12.26 6.60
CA ASN A 173 -13.96 12.81 5.43
C ASN A 173 -13.12 12.74 4.13
N LEU A 174 -12.48 11.59 3.89
CA LEU A 174 -11.73 11.30 2.67
C LEU A 174 -12.69 10.81 1.58
N LYS A 175 -12.74 11.53 0.46
CA LYS A 175 -13.53 11.17 -0.71
C LYS A 175 -12.63 10.90 -1.92
N ILE A 176 -12.84 9.76 -2.57
CA ILE A 176 -12.14 9.37 -3.80
C ILE A 176 -13.19 9.02 -4.85
N HIS A 177 -13.12 9.66 -6.02
CA HIS A 177 -14.07 9.41 -7.11
C HIS A 177 -13.49 9.76 -8.50
N PHE A 178 -14.25 9.45 -9.53
CA PHE A 178 -13.88 9.64 -10.93
C PHE A 178 -14.89 10.54 -11.66
N LYS A 179 -14.42 11.28 -12.69
CA LYS A 179 -15.30 12.03 -13.62
C LYS A 179 -15.68 11.23 -14.86
N GLU A 180 -14.95 10.16 -15.15
CA GLU A 180 -15.17 9.32 -16.32
C GLU A 180 -16.60 8.80 -16.38
N LYS A 181 -17.21 8.93 -17.57
CA LYS A 181 -18.56 8.46 -17.83
C LYS A 181 -18.61 6.94 -17.67
N GLY A 182 -19.56 6.44 -16.90
CA GLY A 182 -19.66 5.02 -16.52
C GLY A 182 -18.91 4.65 -15.23
N ALA A 183 -18.04 5.51 -14.72
CA ALA A 183 -17.33 5.31 -13.46
C ALA A 183 -18.00 6.02 -12.26
N GLU A 184 -19.23 6.53 -12.42
CA GLU A 184 -19.93 7.33 -11.38
C GLU A 184 -20.20 6.51 -10.10
N HIS A 185 -20.28 5.20 -10.24
CA HIS A 185 -20.46 4.27 -9.12
C HIS A 185 -19.16 3.96 -8.37
N HIS A 186 -18.00 4.32 -8.90
CA HIS A 186 -16.70 4.16 -8.25
C HIS A 186 -16.43 5.33 -7.31
N ILE A 187 -17.04 5.25 -6.12
CA ILE A 187 -16.89 6.24 -5.06
C ILE A 187 -16.51 5.56 -3.75
N VAL A 188 -15.51 6.13 -3.09
CA VAL A 188 -15.21 5.85 -1.68
C VAL A 188 -15.37 7.18 -0.94
N ASP A 189 -16.15 7.14 0.13
CA ASP A 189 -16.39 8.25 1.04
C ASP A 189 -16.21 7.67 2.45
N THR A 190 -15.09 7.96 3.08
CA THR A 190 -14.62 7.23 4.26
C THR A 190 -13.78 8.09 5.21
N GLY A 191 -13.43 7.51 6.35
CA GLY A 191 -12.57 8.14 7.35
C GLY A 191 -12.42 7.26 8.58
N ILE A 192 -11.55 7.66 9.52
CA ILE A 192 -11.29 6.89 10.74
C ILE A 192 -12.59 6.59 11.49
N THR A 193 -13.53 7.55 11.59
CA THR A 193 -14.80 7.35 12.29
C THR A 193 -15.65 6.26 11.64
N GLU A 194 -15.75 6.24 10.30
CA GLU A 194 -16.48 5.18 9.60
C GLU A 194 -15.79 3.83 9.76
N MET A 195 -14.46 3.80 9.62
CA MET A 195 -13.69 2.58 9.73
C MET A 195 -13.82 1.96 11.14
N LYS A 196 -13.75 2.77 12.20
CA LYS A 196 -13.97 2.29 13.59
C LYS A 196 -15.36 1.71 13.81
N LYS A 197 -16.40 2.23 13.15
CA LYS A 197 -17.76 1.64 13.22
C LYS A 197 -17.79 0.23 12.62
N LEU A 198 -17.03 -0.01 11.56
CA LEU A 198 -16.94 -1.31 10.89
C LEU A 198 -16.02 -2.29 11.62
N ASN A 199 -14.98 -1.76 12.26
CA ASN A 199 -14.05 -2.54 13.05
C ASN A 199 -13.59 -1.74 14.29
N PRO A 200 -14.22 -1.95 15.47
CA PRO A 200 -13.90 -1.22 16.69
C PRO A 200 -12.46 -1.39 17.19
N THR A 201 -11.73 -2.39 16.70
CA THR A 201 -10.32 -2.62 17.08
C THR A 201 -9.33 -1.72 16.35
N ILE A 202 -9.81 -0.84 15.47
CA ILE A 202 -8.94 0.04 14.69
C ILE A 202 -8.24 1.05 15.59
N ASN A 203 -6.92 1.10 15.45
CA ASN A 203 -6.07 2.08 16.08
C ASN A 203 -5.75 3.20 15.10
N GLU A 204 -6.42 4.34 15.28
CA GLU A 204 -6.31 5.53 14.43
C GLU A 204 -4.89 6.09 14.26
N LYS A 205 -3.97 5.76 15.17
CA LYS A 205 -2.59 6.27 15.14
C LYS A 205 -1.65 5.45 14.28
N VAL A 206 -1.97 4.18 14.03
CA VAL A 206 -1.05 3.22 13.39
C VAL A 206 -1.67 2.49 12.21
N ASP A 207 -2.99 2.30 12.22
CA ASP A 207 -3.67 1.57 11.15
C ASP A 207 -3.70 2.41 9.89
N GLN A 208 -3.30 1.77 8.79
CA GLN A 208 -3.30 2.33 7.46
C GLN A 208 -4.29 1.58 6.59
N PHE A 209 -4.81 2.26 5.60
CA PHE A 209 -5.80 1.73 4.68
C PHE A 209 -5.33 1.92 3.26
N ILE A 210 -5.83 1.08 2.35
CA ILE A 210 -5.55 1.15 0.94
C ILE A 210 -6.84 1.09 0.13
N VAL A 211 -7.00 2.03 -0.79
CA VAL A 211 -8.11 2.11 -1.73
C VAL A 211 -7.64 1.73 -3.11
N ARG A 212 -8.29 0.76 -3.77
CA ARG A 212 -7.95 0.26 -5.12
C ARG A 212 -9.18 -0.14 -5.92
N LEU A 213 -9.07 -0.09 -7.25
CA LEU A 213 -10.02 -0.74 -8.15
C LEU A 213 -9.72 -2.23 -8.17
N ILE A 214 -10.68 -3.05 -7.75
CA ILE A 214 -10.53 -4.51 -7.66
C ILE A 214 -11.59 -5.17 -8.54
N LYS A 215 -11.15 -6.04 -9.46
CA LYS A 215 -12.05 -6.90 -10.23
C LYS A 215 -12.54 -8.04 -9.34
N ASN A 216 -13.87 -8.15 -9.21
CA ASN A 216 -14.53 -9.29 -8.59
C ASN A 216 -14.37 -10.52 -9.51
N LYS A 217 -13.86 -11.64 -8.99
CA LYS A 217 -13.58 -12.82 -9.83
C LYS A 217 -14.84 -13.54 -10.28
N VAL A 218 -15.94 -13.40 -9.53
CA VAL A 218 -17.21 -14.06 -9.82
C VAL A 218 -18.08 -13.21 -10.73
N THR A 219 -18.25 -11.93 -10.39
CA THR A 219 -19.17 -11.04 -11.14
C THR A 219 -18.49 -10.31 -12.28
N GLU A 220 -17.16 -10.40 -12.39
CA GLU A 220 -16.30 -9.63 -13.30
C GLU A 220 -16.33 -8.10 -13.16
N LYS A 221 -17.29 -7.57 -12.37
CA LYS A 221 -17.40 -6.16 -12.03
C LYS A 221 -16.15 -5.67 -11.31
N ILE A 222 -15.66 -4.51 -11.73
CA ILE A 222 -14.63 -3.75 -11.03
C ILE A 222 -15.35 -2.86 -10.02
N ASP A 223 -14.82 -2.75 -8.80
CA ASP A 223 -15.34 -1.84 -7.77
C ASP A 223 -14.16 -1.15 -7.07
N LEU A 224 -14.34 0.10 -6.68
CA LEU A 224 -13.40 0.81 -5.80
C LEU A 224 -13.59 0.29 -4.37
N ARG A 225 -12.52 -0.24 -3.75
CA ARG A 225 -12.57 -0.86 -2.42
C ARG A 225 -11.58 -0.24 -1.47
N ASN A 226 -12.01 -0.02 -0.24
CA ASN A 226 -11.18 0.39 0.89
C ASN A 226 -10.86 -0.84 1.76
N GLU A 227 -9.59 -1.14 1.97
CA GLU A 227 -9.10 -2.30 2.72
C GLU A 227 -8.15 -1.84 3.84
N LEU A 228 -8.22 -2.47 5.01
CA LEU A 228 -7.20 -2.30 6.06
C LEU A 228 -5.88 -2.94 5.60
N ILE A 229 -4.78 -2.22 5.76
CA ILE A 229 -3.43 -2.75 5.57
C ILE A 229 -3.07 -3.54 6.82
N ILE A 230 -2.73 -4.81 6.64
CA ILE A 230 -2.16 -5.68 7.66
C ILE A 230 -0.67 -5.90 7.35
N ARG A 231 0.14 -6.11 8.38
CA ARG A 231 1.54 -6.46 8.23
C ARG A 231 1.72 -7.93 8.55
N LEU A 232 2.34 -8.67 7.63
CA LEU A 232 2.73 -10.06 7.86
C LEU A 232 3.89 -10.13 8.87
N ASP A 233 4.22 -11.32 9.36
CA ASP A 233 5.32 -11.54 10.31
C ASP A 233 6.68 -11.04 9.80
N ASN A 234 6.87 -11.01 8.47
CA ASN A 234 8.05 -10.47 7.82
C ASN A 234 8.00 -8.94 7.59
N GLY A 235 7.01 -8.25 8.16
CA GLY A 235 6.83 -6.81 8.05
C GLY A 235 6.20 -6.32 6.74
N PHE A 236 5.95 -7.22 5.78
CA PHE A 236 5.40 -6.85 4.46
C PHE A 236 3.95 -6.36 4.58
N PRO A 237 3.60 -5.18 4.04
CA PRO A 237 2.23 -4.67 4.06
C PRO A 237 1.37 -5.38 3.00
N THR A 238 0.21 -5.87 3.40
CA THR A 238 -0.76 -6.53 2.53
C THR A 238 -2.19 -6.26 3.01
N THR A 239 -3.20 -6.89 2.40
CA THR A 239 -4.58 -6.86 2.89
C THR A 239 -5.05 -8.28 3.23
N GLU A 240 -6.07 -8.40 4.08
CA GLU A 240 -6.62 -9.71 4.44
C GLU A 240 -7.07 -10.51 3.20
N ARG A 241 -7.54 -9.83 2.15
CA ARG A 241 -7.90 -10.46 0.88
C ARG A 241 -6.67 -11.03 0.17
N GLU A 242 -5.61 -10.24 0.04
CA GLU A 242 -4.37 -10.66 -0.61
C GLU A 242 -3.68 -11.80 0.13
N GLU A 243 -3.63 -11.73 1.46
CA GLU A 243 -3.11 -12.81 2.29
C GLU A 243 -3.92 -14.10 2.06
N ARG A 244 -5.24 -14.03 2.11
CA ARG A 244 -6.10 -15.20 1.85
C ARG A 244 -5.90 -15.76 0.44
N GLU A 245 -5.72 -14.91 -0.57
CA GLU A 245 -5.40 -15.36 -1.93
C GLU A 245 -4.03 -16.03 -2.02
N PHE A 246 -3.02 -15.48 -1.33
CA PHE A 246 -1.68 -16.03 -1.26
C PHE A 246 -1.67 -17.40 -0.57
N GLN A 247 -2.36 -17.54 0.57
CA GLN A 247 -2.49 -18.81 1.29
C GLN A 247 -3.17 -19.87 0.42
N ARG A 248 -4.25 -19.54 -0.29
CA ARG A 248 -4.90 -20.49 -1.21
C ARG A 248 -3.97 -20.95 -2.35
N ARG A 249 -3.17 -20.04 -2.91
CA ARG A 249 -2.19 -20.39 -3.95
C ARG A 249 -1.09 -21.30 -3.40
N GLN A 250 -0.60 -21.00 -2.20
CA GLN A 250 0.36 -21.87 -1.50
C GLN A 250 -0.21 -23.26 -1.23
N GLU A 251 -1.44 -23.34 -0.72
CA GLU A 251 -2.13 -24.62 -0.47
C GLU A 251 -2.34 -25.41 -1.77
N ALA A 252 -2.79 -24.77 -2.84
CA ALA A 252 -3.00 -25.43 -4.14
C ALA A 252 -1.68 -25.95 -4.74
N ASN A 253 -0.61 -25.15 -4.66
CA ASN A 253 0.72 -25.54 -5.13
C ASN A 253 1.28 -26.70 -4.30
N LEU A 254 1.13 -26.63 -2.97
CA LEU A 254 1.57 -27.70 -2.07
C LEU A 254 0.77 -28.98 -2.30
N GLN A 255 -0.54 -28.90 -2.53
CA GLN A 255 -1.38 -30.04 -2.89
C GLN A 255 -0.94 -30.67 -4.22
N LYS A 256 -0.65 -29.84 -5.23
CA LYS A 256 -0.16 -30.31 -6.53
C LYS A 256 1.18 -31.02 -6.38
N LEU A 257 2.14 -30.41 -5.67
CA LEU A 257 3.45 -30.98 -5.38
C LEU A 257 3.35 -32.28 -4.56
N THR A 258 2.50 -32.31 -3.54
CA THR A 258 2.27 -33.50 -2.70
C THR A 258 1.67 -34.63 -3.53
N LYS A 259 0.73 -34.33 -4.42
CA LYS A 259 0.14 -35.30 -5.35
C LYS A 259 1.16 -35.87 -6.34
N GLU A 260 2.09 -35.03 -6.81
CA GLU A 260 3.17 -35.41 -7.73
C GLU A 260 4.28 -36.22 -7.04
N LEU A 261 4.63 -35.90 -5.78
CA LEU A 261 5.74 -36.54 -5.05
C LEU A 261 5.34 -37.77 -4.22
N LEU A 262 4.16 -37.80 -3.61
CA LEU A 262 3.81 -38.78 -2.55
C LEU A 262 2.62 -39.69 -2.90
N GLY A 263 2.03 -39.55 -4.09
CA GLY A 263 0.86 -40.33 -4.51
C GLY A 263 -0.43 -39.95 -3.77
N LYS A 264 -1.57 -40.48 -4.21
CA LYS A 264 -2.94 -39.97 -3.96
C LYS A 264 -3.44 -39.96 -2.49
N ASN A 265 -2.66 -40.35 -1.48
CA ASN A 265 -3.20 -40.72 -0.16
C ASN A 265 -2.70 -39.90 1.05
N ILE A 266 -2.11 -38.71 0.89
CA ILE A 266 -1.69 -37.88 2.03
C ILE A 266 -2.51 -36.58 2.11
N ASN A 267 -3.41 -36.50 3.10
CA ASN A 267 -4.13 -35.28 3.47
C ASN A 267 -3.29 -34.47 4.46
N LEU A 268 -2.65 -33.39 3.99
CA LEU A 268 -2.01 -32.40 4.85
C LEU A 268 -3.09 -31.53 5.51
N GLY A 269 -3.12 -31.51 6.85
CA GLY A 269 -4.12 -30.77 7.63
C GLY A 269 -4.11 -29.26 7.33
N LYS A 270 -5.30 -28.66 7.17
CA LYS A 270 -5.46 -27.22 6.90
C LYS A 270 -4.91 -26.38 8.05
N LYS A 271 -4.09 -25.37 7.76
CA LYS A 271 -3.73 -24.32 8.75
C LYS A 271 -5.00 -23.56 9.13
N LYS A 272 -5.22 -23.34 10.43
CA LYS A 272 -6.31 -22.49 10.93
C LYS A 272 -6.05 -21.05 10.48
N THR A 273 -7.03 -20.44 9.82
CA THR A 273 -7.03 -19.00 9.54
C THR A 273 -7.03 -18.22 10.85
N VAL A 274 -6.07 -17.30 11.00
CA VAL A 274 -5.94 -16.45 12.17
C VAL A 274 -6.73 -15.17 11.89
N GLY A 275 -7.89 -14.99 12.54
CA GLY A 275 -8.71 -13.79 12.39
C GLY A 275 -10.19 -14.00 12.78
N PRO A 276 -10.91 -12.92 13.15
CA PRO A 276 -12.34 -13.00 13.49
C PRO A 276 -13.15 -13.44 12.26
N LYS A 277 -13.83 -14.59 12.37
CA LYS A 277 -14.66 -15.15 11.29
C LYS A 277 -15.85 -14.22 10.99
N ILE A 278 -15.79 -13.51 9.87
CA ILE A 278 -16.93 -12.75 9.33
C ILE A 278 -17.92 -13.73 8.70
N ARG A 279 -19.19 -13.68 9.09
CA ARG A 279 -20.23 -14.54 8.48
C ARG A 279 -20.61 -13.97 7.10
N ARG A 280 -21.02 -14.86 6.19
CA ARG A 280 -21.39 -14.50 4.81
C ARG A 280 -22.41 -13.34 4.71
N ASN A 281 -23.36 -13.25 5.62
CA ASN A 281 -24.39 -12.21 5.60
C ASN A 281 -24.06 -10.96 6.43
N ASP A 282 -22.93 -10.94 7.15
CA ASP A 282 -22.52 -9.79 7.96
C ASP A 282 -22.15 -8.60 7.05
N PRO A 283 -22.26 -7.35 7.52
CA PRO A 283 -21.77 -6.18 6.79
C PRO A 283 -20.28 -6.32 6.42
N CYS A 284 -19.91 -5.96 5.19
CA CYS A 284 -18.51 -5.96 4.79
C CYS A 284 -17.73 -4.91 5.60
N LYS A 285 -16.61 -5.31 6.20
CA LYS A 285 -15.70 -4.41 6.92
C LYS A 285 -14.92 -3.44 6.02
N CYS A 286 -15.14 -3.50 4.71
CA CYS A 286 -14.43 -2.76 3.68
C CYS A 286 -15.06 -1.40 3.31
N GLY A 287 -15.98 -0.88 4.13
CA GLY A 287 -16.66 0.41 3.85
C GLY A 287 -17.78 0.35 2.80
N SER A 288 -17.91 -0.74 2.05
CA SER A 288 -18.83 -0.81 0.90
C SER A 288 -20.33 -0.85 1.25
N LYS A 289 -20.68 -0.99 2.54
CA LYS A 289 -22.06 -1.17 3.05
C LYS A 289 -22.82 -2.39 2.47
N LYS A 290 -22.17 -3.23 1.66
CA LYS A 290 -22.70 -4.49 1.11
C LYS A 290 -22.52 -5.65 2.10
N LYS A 291 -23.33 -6.71 1.99
CA LYS A 291 -23.10 -7.99 2.71
C LYS A 291 -21.75 -8.57 2.32
N TYR A 292 -21.04 -9.21 3.25
CA TYR A 292 -19.70 -9.77 3.04
C TYR A 292 -19.65 -10.71 1.83
N LYS A 293 -20.60 -11.63 1.67
CA LYS A 293 -20.71 -12.54 0.51
C LYS A 293 -20.91 -11.83 -0.84
N ASN A 294 -21.42 -10.59 -0.82
CA ASN A 294 -21.61 -9.76 -2.01
C ASN A 294 -20.48 -8.73 -2.18
N CYS A 295 -19.42 -8.82 -1.35
CA CYS A 295 -18.29 -7.89 -1.36
C CYS A 295 -16.95 -8.59 -1.09
N CYS A 296 -16.31 -8.45 0.07
CA CYS A 296 -15.00 -9.08 0.34
C CYS A 296 -15.01 -10.61 0.43
N GLY A 297 -16.19 -11.22 0.53
CA GLY A 297 -16.40 -12.66 0.44
C GLY A 297 -17.16 -13.10 -0.80
N SER A 298 -17.25 -12.28 -1.85
CA SER A 298 -17.76 -12.75 -3.14
C SER A 298 -16.79 -13.73 -3.81
N ASP A 299 -15.50 -13.60 -3.52
CA ASP A 299 -14.44 -14.48 -4.03
C ASP A 299 -14.17 -15.68 -3.06
N LEU A 300 -15.10 -15.96 -2.12
CA LEU A 300 -15.05 -17.03 -1.10
C LEU A 300 -16.02 -18.18 -1.39
#